data_AF-A0A6L6B4L3-F1
#
_entry.id   AF-A0A6L6B4L3-F1
#
_cell.length_a   1.000
_cell.length_b   1.000
_cell.length_c   1.000
_cell.angle_alpha   90.00
_cell.angle_beta   90.00
_cell.angle_gamma   90.00
#
_symmetry.space_group_name_H-M   'P 1'
#
loop_
_entity.id
_entity.type
_entity.pdbx_description
1 polymer ?
#
loop_
_entity_poly.entity_id
_entity_poly.type
_entity_poly.pdbx_seq_one_letter_code
_entity_poly.pdbx_strand_id
1 'polypeptide(L)'
;MFTRNKLTTLVAVSTLLLALNSALSGSASAAGTSIVDGNAQLLTPLLDSTNTAAIDKDGNDQQRMADGWVKNGWYGSGLVYQVTYAPSGGLLNMTYHVTDKSGAPVVNKPVILRVGKGYSASTSMIRVDGRNTDQRGGKGALSNKIDQLNITHNTDYFGNVTFSLQNIDEPTVGVPQPKSYTDAPDISVDGLNDYHTQTLLAINNENFMDIAGQYSDHSVMTSIYYFKHDSLPSTQVATRPTLKLVAPVLNSTNSFTTAAGVKGAYVNVGSSVVIAYKVLDDAGVALPNANVEIKNGATTLTAVSDSMGYAVFTIQDTHTKGEAKPASLTAAPASAGAVALSVTPKVVGASSTTADALELHFFGTPIAAKATSTTITCAKGKTFVKVKGINPKCPKGYTKK
;
A
#
# COMPACT_ATOMS: atom_id res chain seq x y z
N MET A 1 -74.09 50.06 -4.25
CA MET A 1 -72.97 50.47 -5.14
C MET A 1 -71.91 49.37 -5.07
N PHE A 2 -71.76 48.62 -6.17
CA PHE A 2 -70.69 47.68 -6.58
C PHE A 2 -69.97 46.76 -5.55
N THR A 3 -70.40 45.49 -5.53
CA THR A 3 -69.63 44.22 -5.77
C THR A 3 -68.12 44.13 -5.44
N ARG A 4 -67.68 43.04 -4.75
CA ARG A 4 -67.19 41.76 -5.34
C ARG A 4 -66.54 40.79 -4.32
N ASN A 5 -67.03 39.55 -4.37
CA ASN A 5 -66.38 38.22 -4.38
C ASN A 5 -65.37 37.71 -3.33
N LYS A 6 -65.74 36.52 -2.82
CA LYS A 6 -64.93 35.45 -2.21
C LYS A 6 -63.78 34.99 -3.11
N LEU A 7 -62.66 34.56 -2.51
CA LEU A 7 -61.91 33.38 -2.98
C LEU A 7 -61.03 32.78 -1.87
N THR A 8 -61.28 31.51 -1.58
CA THR A 8 -60.41 30.57 -0.86
C THR A 8 -59.31 30.09 -1.80
N THR A 9 -58.04 30.09 -1.37
CA THR A 9 -56.98 29.29 -2.02
C THR A 9 -55.94 28.82 -1.01
N LEU A 10 -55.81 27.49 -0.91
CA LEU A 10 -54.70 26.75 -0.32
C LEU A 10 -53.40 27.08 -1.09
N VAL A 11 -52.29 27.35 -0.41
CA VAL A 11 -50.94 27.19 -0.98
C VAL A 11 -50.05 26.53 0.06
N ALA A 12 -49.59 25.32 -0.24
CA ALA A 12 -48.46 24.69 0.39
C ALA A 12 -47.17 25.33 -0.15
N VAL A 13 -46.24 25.72 0.73
CA VAL A 13 -44.84 25.95 0.35
C VAL A 13 -43.92 25.31 1.39
N SER A 14 -43.04 24.49 0.84
CA SER A 14 -42.04 23.65 1.47
C SER A 14 -40.84 24.45 2.00
N THR A 15 -40.28 23.94 3.09
CA THR A 15 -38.83 23.84 3.44
C THR A 15 -37.91 25.06 3.34
N LEU A 16 -37.30 25.43 4.48
CA LEU A 16 -35.86 25.66 4.53
C LEU A 16 -35.31 25.29 5.92
N LEU A 17 -35.04 24.00 6.13
CA LEU A 17 -34.17 23.55 7.21
C LEU A 17 -32.73 23.88 6.78
N LEU A 18 -32.10 24.82 7.48
CA LEU A 18 -30.66 25.02 7.43
C LEU A 18 -29.98 23.78 8.07
N ALA A 19 -29.75 22.75 7.26
CA ALA A 19 -28.77 21.73 7.60
C ALA A 19 -27.38 22.35 7.41
N LEU A 20 -26.71 22.61 8.54
CA LEU A 20 -25.26 22.77 8.60
C LEU A 20 -24.64 21.44 8.13
N ASN A 21 -24.44 21.33 6.81
CA ASN A 21 -23.57 20.32 6.23
C ASN A 21 -22.13 20.68 6.60
N SER A 22 -21.68 20.27 7.79
CA SER A 22 -20.27 20.02 8.01
C SER A 22 -19.86 18.91 7.05
N ALA A 23 -19.15 19.31 6.00
CA ALA A 23 -18.72 18.46 4.91
C ALA A 23 -17.91 17.26 5.44
N LEU A 24 -18.55 16.10 5.53
CA LEU A 24 -17.88 14.79 5.54
C LEU A 24 -17.42 14.51 4.11
N SER A 25 -16.45 15.31 3.67
CA SER A 25 -15.70 15.11 2.45
C SER A 25 -14.71 13.98 2.70
N GLY A 26 -15.19 12.74 2.62
CA GLY A 26 -14.38 11.75 1.91
C GLY A 26 -14.39 12.20 0.46
N SER A 27 -13.51 13.15 0.10
CA SER A 27 -13.36 13.61 -1.27
C SER A 27 -12.89 12.41 -2.07
N ALA A 28 -13.82 11.70 -2.70
CA ALA A 28 -13.47 10.79 -3.76
C ALA A 28 -12.85 11.64 -4.87
N SER A 29 -11.51 11.69 -4.92
CA SER A 29 -10.80 12.36 -6.00
C SER A 29 -11.26 11.72 -7.30
N ALA A 30 -11.99 12.47 -8.12
CA ALA A 30 -12.52 12.02 -9.41
C ALA A 30 -11.45 11.28 -10.22
N ALA A 31 -11.80 10.19 -10.88
CA ALA A 31 -10.89 9.46 -11.76
C ALA A 31 -10.31 10.43 -12.81
N GLY A 32 -9.02 10.75 -12.71
CA GLY A 32 -8.32 11.60 -13.69
C GLY A 32 -7.49 12.77 -13.16
N THR A 33 -7.59 13.16 -11.88
CA THR A 33 -6.65 14.17 -11.31
C THR A 33 -5.33 13.52 -10.92
N SER A 34 -4.21 14.14 -11.32
CA SER A 34 -2.89 13.88 -10.72
C SER A 34 -2.96 14.22 -9.23
N ILE A 35 -2.28 13.43 -8.41
CA ILE A 35 -2.19 13.62 -6.96
C ILE A 35 -1.05 14.62 -6.73
N VAL A 36 -1.33 15.91 -6.91
CA VAL A 36 -0.31 16.94 -6.66
C VAL A 36 -0.06 17.08 -5.16
N ASP A 37 1.20 17.14 -4.75
CA ASP A 37 1.65 17.27 -3.35
C ASP A 37 1.16 16.12 -2.44
N GLY A 38 1.15 14.88 -2.94
CA GLY A 38 0.82 13.70 -2.14
C GLY A 38 1.90 13.35 -1.12
N ASN A 39 1.51 12.73 -0.01
CA ASN A 39 2.42 12.13 0.97
C ASN A 39 2.32 10.61 0.96
N ALA A 40 3.48 9.94 1.04
CA ALA A 40 3.57 8.52 1.28
C ALA A 40 4.28 8.25 2.60
N GLN A 41 3.76 7.27 3.34
CA GLN A 41 4.41 6.69 4.51
C GLN A 41 4.52 5.18 4.33
N LEU A 42 5.69 4.61 4.61
CA LEU A 42 5.86 3.16 4.69
C LEU A 42 5.28 2.65 6.01
N LEU A 43 4.31 1.74 5.94
CA LEU A 43 3.69 1.07 7.08
C LEU A 43 4.29 -0.30 7.36
N THR A 44 4.58 -1.06 6.30
CA THR A 44 5.28 -2.35 6.40
C THR A 44 6.45 -2.37 5.42
N PRO A 45 7.65 -2.78 5.85
CA PRO A 45 8.03 -2.87 7.26
C PRO A 45 7.96 -1.51 7.96
N LEU A 46 7.56 -1.50 9.24
CA LEU A 46 7.73 -0.31 10.08
C LEU A 46 9.23 -0.10 10.30
N LEU A 47 9.77 0.96 9.70
CA LEU A 47 11.17 1.34 9.80
C LEU A 47 11.33 2.57 10.69
N ASP A 48 12.19 2.46 11.70
CA ASP A 48 12.53 3.50 12.66
C ASP A 48 14.02 3.45 13.04
N SER A 49 14.43 4.25 14.02
CA SER A 49 15.82 4.34 14.47
C SER A 49 16.39 3.04 15.06
N THR A 50 15.57 2.02 15.33
CA THR A 50 15.99 0.75 15.91
C THR A 50 16.30 -0.33 14.87
N ASN A 51 15.87 -0.13 13.62
CA ASN A 51 16.01 -1.13 12.55
C ASN A 51 16.37 -0.53 11.17
N THR A 52 16.88 0.71 11.20
CA THR A 52 17.34 1.44 10.03
C THR A 52 18.80 1.86 10.21
N ALA A 53 19.63 1.61 9.19
CA ALA A 53 21.00 2.11 9.12
C ALA A 53 21.02 3.59 8.71
N ALA A 54 20.97 4.49 9.70
CA ALA A 54 20.94 5.94 9.46
C ALA A 54 22.29 6.52 8.99
N ILE A 55 23.39 5.86 9.36
CA ILE A 55 24.76 6.27 9.04
C ILE A 55 25.37 5.26 8.07
N ASP A 56 26.02 5.74 7.01
CA ASP A 56 26.76 4.91 6.07
C ASP A 56 28.14 4.48 6.62
N LYS A 57 28.87 3.65 5.86
CA LYS A 57 30.19 3.14 6.27
C LYS A 57 31.26 4.23 6.44
N ASP A 58 31.04 5.41 5.86
CA ASP A 58 31.96 6.53 5.88
C ASP A 58 31.57 7.59 6.94
N GLY A 59 30.54 7.31 7.75
CA GLY A 59 30.07 8.19 8.81
C GLY A 59 29.09 9.28 8.35
N ASN A 60 28.54 9.18 7.14
CA ASN A 60 27.57 10.14 6.63
C ASN A 60 26.14 9.77 7.02
N ASP A 61 25.36 10.78 7.38
CA ASP A 61 23.93 10.66 7.55
C ASP A 61 23.24 10.48 6.18
N GLN A 62 22.56 9.35 6.03
CA GLN A 62 21.89 8.94 4.81
C GLN A 62 20.70 9.87 4.47
N GLN A 63 19.95 10.31 5.47
CA GLN A 63 18.84 11.25 5.25
C GLN A 63 19.37 12.62 4.81
N ARG A 64 20.49 13.08 5.39
CA ARG A 64 21.15 14.32 4.95
C ARG A 64 21.60 14.26 3.48
N MET A 65 22.03 13.09 3.01
CA MET A 65 22.32 12.89 1.59
C MET A 65 21.05 13.05 0.74
N ALA A 66 19.94 12.47 1.17
CA ALA A 66 18.64 12.61 0.51
C ALA A 66 18.14 14.07 0.49
N ASP A 67 18.33 14.81 1.57
CA ASP A 67 18.02 16.25 1.65
C ASP A 67 18.84 17.05 0.62
N GLY A 68 20.08 16.63 0.35
CA GLY A 68 20.90 17.18 -0.73
C GLY A 68 20.28 16.96 -2.12
N TRP A 69 19.67 15.79 -2.37
CA TRP A 69 18.97 15.50 -3.63
C TRP A 69 17.71 16.35 -3.78
N VAL A 70 16.97 16.58 -2.68
CA VAL A 70 15.83 17.50 -2.65
C VAL A 70 16.28 18.92 -2.96
N LYS A 71 17.37 19.40 -2.35
CA LYS A 71 17.93 20.74 -2.61
C LYS A 71 18.38 20.92 -4.06
N ASN A 72 18.88 19.86 -4.70
CA ASN A 72 19.23 19.86 -6.12
C ASN A 72 18.01 19.77 -7.05
N GLY A 73 16.81 19.68 -6.49
CA GLY A 73 15.56 19.59 -7.25
C GLY A 73 15.37 18.25 -7.94
N TRP A 74 15.97 17.16 -7.45
CA TRP A 74 15.83 15.81 -8.04
C TRP A 74 14.64 15.02 -7.46
N TYR A 75 14.15 15.42 -6.29
CA TYR A 75 12.98 14.84 -5.61
C TYR A 75 12.21 15.94 -4.88
N GLY A 76 10.96 15.64 -4.54
CA GLY A 76 10.12 16.56 -3.78
C GLY A 76 10.56 16.70 -2.34
N SER A 77 10.12 17.78 -1.70
CA SER A 77 10.33 17.98 -0.27
C SER A 77 9.77 16.81 0.54
N GLY A 78 10.34 16.54 1.72
CA GLY A 78 9.85 15.48 2.59
C GLY A 78 10.17 14.06 2.10
N LEU A 79 11.10 13.89 1.14
CA LEU A 79 11.67 12.59 0.81
C LEU A 79 12.25 11.93 2.06
N VAL A 80 11.73 10.76 2.41
CA VAL A 80 12.31 9.91 3.47
C VAL A 80 13.22 8.88 2.82
N TYR A 81 14.48 8.81 3.26
CA TYR A 81 15.42 7.78 2.84
C TYR A 81 15.78 6.85 3.99
N GLN A 82 15.54 5.55 3.80
CA GLN A 82 15.74 4.52 4.82
C GLN A 82 16.53 3.36 4.25
N VAL A 83 17.36 2.76 5.10
CA VAL A 83 18.17 1.58 4.79
C VAL A 83 17.84 0.48 5.76
N THR A 84 17.48 -0.70 5.26
CA THR A 84 17.15 -1.87 6.08
C THR A 84 17.75 -3.14 5.49
N TYR A 85 17.54 -4.27 6.17
CA TYR A 85 18.11 -5.55 5.81
C TYR A 85 17.06 -6.66 5.75
N ALA A 86 17.25 -7.61 4.83
CA ALA A 86 16.43 -8.82 4.75
C ALA A 86 17.29 -10.03 4.36
N PRO A 87 16.87 -11.26 4.67
CA PRO A 87 17.57 -12.45 4.21
C PRO A 87 17.46 -12.57 2.68
N SER A 88 18.54 -12.99 2.02
CA SER A 88 18.50 -13.40 0.61
C SER A 88 17.53 -14.56 0.41
N GLY A 89 16.77 -14.56 -0.70
CA GLY A 89 15.65 -15.47 -0.90
C GLY A 89 14.42 -15.14 -0.04
N GLY A 90 14.43 -14.07 0.76
CA GLY A 90 13.33 -13.64 1.61
C GLY A 90 12.21 -12.92 0.88
N LEU A 91 11.03 -12.90 1.51
CA LEU A 91 9.88 -12.10 1.10
C LEU A 91 9.79 -10.85 1.98
N LEU A 92 9.41 -9.72 1.40
CA LEU A 92 9.02 -8.51 2.12
C LEU A 92 7.71 -7.97 1.57
N ASN A 93 6.75 -7.65 2.43
CA ASN A 93 5.55 -6.94 2.06
C ASN A 93 5.73 -5.45 2.33
N MET A 94 5.83 -4.65 1.27
CA MET A 94 5.91 -3.20 1.33
C MET A 94 4.52 -2.58 1.25
N THR A 95 3.96 -2.17 2.39
CA THR A 95 2.66 -1.49 2.45
C THR A 95 2.88 -0.02 2.73
N TYR A 96 2.33 0.85 1.89
CA TYR A 96 2.39 2.30 2.03
C TYR A 96 1.02 2.87 2.33
N HIS A 97 0.95 3.95 3.10
CA HIS A 97 -0.21 4.81 3.25
C HIS A 97 0.00 6.08 2.42
N VAL A 98 -0.99 6.45 1.61
CA VAL A 98 -0.91 7.60 0.70
C VAL A 98 -2.02 8.58 1.02
N THR A 99 -1.65 9.83 1.28
CA THR A 99 -2.58 10.94 1.51
C THR A 99 -2.37 12.08 0.52
N ASP A 100 -3.39 12.89 0.33
CA ASP A 100 -3.25 14.17 -0.35
C ASP A 100 -2.61 15.22 0.58
N LYS A 101 -2.42 16.44 0.07
CA LYS A 101 -1.88 17.58 0.81
C LYS A 101 -2.64 17.93 2.09
N SER A 102 -3.94 17.59 2.16
CA SER A 102 -4.78 17.83 3.35
C SER A 102 -4.67 16.72 4.39
N GLY A 103 -3.94 15.64 4.09
CA GLY A 103 -3.86 14.45 4.92
C GLY A 103 -5.04 13.49 4.72
N ALA A 104 -5.91 13.73 3.74
CA ALA A 104 -7.00 12.82 3.42
C ALA A 104 -6.47 11.61 2.62
N PRO A 105 -6.99 10.39 2.85
CA PRO A 105 -6.53 9.21 2.14
C PRO A 105 -6.79 9.34 0.63
N VAL A 106 -5.78 9.02 -0.17
CA VAL A 106 -5.90 8.94 -1.62
C VAL A 106 -6.54 7.61 -1.97
N VAL A 107 -7.83 7.61 -2.34
CA VAL A 107 -8.58 6.36 -2.55
C VAL A 107 -8.62 5.93 -4.02
N ASN A 108 -8.35 4.65 -4.28
CA ASN A 108 -8.47 4.00 -5.60
C ASN A 108 -7.69 4.74 -6.71
N LYS A 109 -6.47 5.19 -6.40
CA LYS A 109 -5.59 5.83 -7.38
C LYS A 109 -4.38 4.97 -7.67
N PRO A 110 -3.95 4.91 -8.94
CA PRO A 110 -2.73 4.20 -9.30
C PRO A 110 -1.51 4.91 -8.71
N VAL A 111 -0.65 4.15 -8.07
CA VAL A 111 0.69 4.56 -7.61
C VAL A 111 1.71 3.54 -8.10
N ILE A 112 2.95 3.98 -8.31
CA ILE A 112 3.99 3.16 -8.92
C ILE A 112 5.08 2.87 -7.90
N LEU A 113 5.33 1.59 -7.61
CA LEU A 113 6.58 1.18 -6.98
C LEU A 113 7.66 1.03 -8.05
N ARG A 114 8.69 1.86 -7.94
CA ARG A 114 9.92 1.75 -8.74
C ARG A 114 10.89 0.86 -7.98
N VAL A 115 11.27 -0.27 -8.56
CA VAL A 115 12.12 -1.31 -7.95
C VAL A 115 13.43 -1.38 -8.72
N GLY A 116 14.55 -1.46 -8.01
CA GLY A 116 15.86 -1.37 -8.62
C GLY A 116 16.04 0.00 -9.28
N LYS A 117 15.75 1.06 -8.51
CA LYS A 117 15.62 2.43 -9.01
C LYS A 117 16.85 2.88 -9.81
N GLY A 118 16.66 3.62 -10.90
CA GLY A 118 17.75 4.18 -11.68
C GLY A 118 18.70 5.04 -10.84
N TYR A 119 20.00 4.93 -11.11
CA TYR A 119 21.12 5.50 -10.34
C TYR A 119 21.35 4.93 -8.94
N SER A 120 20.64 3.87 -8.53
CA SER A 120 20.82 3.27 -7.19
C SER A 120 21.93 2.22 -7.08
N ALA A 121 22.50 1.80 -8.21
CA ALA A 121 23.38 0.64 -8.32
C ALA A 121 22.79 -0.68 -7.76
N SER A 122 21.45 -0.81 -7.69
CA SER A 122 20.81 -2.04 -7.21
C SER A 122 21.29 -3.29 -7.96
N THR A 123 21.76 -4.29 -7.24
CA THR A 123 22.32 -5.51 -7.83
C THR A 123 21.49 -6.76 -7.57
N SER A 124 20.55 -6.72 -6.61
CA SER A 124 19.71 -7.86 -6.29
C SER A 124 18.58 -8.09 -7.28
N MET A 125 18.20 -9.36 -7.44
CA MET A 125 17.09 -9.75 -8.30
C MET A 125 15.81 -9.87 -7.48
N ILE A 126 14.78 -9.10 -7.86
CA ILE A 126 13.50 -9.04 -7.14
C ILE A 126 12.36 -9.46 -8.05
N ARG A 127 11.40 -10.20 -7.51
CA ARG A 127 10.13 -10.52 -8.15
C ARG A 127 8.97 -9.83 -7.43
N VAL A 128 8.14 -9.12 -8.21
CA VAL A 128 6.89 -8.48 -7.76
C VAL A 128 5.81 -8.79 -8.79
N ASP A 129 4.63 -9.24 -8.34
CA ASP A 129 3.50 -9.65 -9.20
C ASP A 129 3.89 -10.63 -10.33
N GLY A 130 4.80 -11.55 -10.03
CA GLY A 130 5.30 -12.52 -11.02
C GLY A 130 6.23 -11.93 -12.09
N ARG A 131 6.56 -10.63 -12.02
CA ARG A 131 7.55 -9.97 -12.87
C ARG A 131 8.87 -9.84 -12.11
N ASN A 132 9.96 -10.19 -12.77
CA ASN A 132 11.29 -10.02 -12.21
C ASN A 132 11.85 -8.64 -12.62
N THR A 133 12.73 -8.09 -11.80
CA THR A 133 13.64 -7.03 -12.25
C THR A 133 14.38 -7.52 -13.49
N ASP A 134 14.60 -6.62 -14.45
CA ASP A 134 15.55 -6.92 -15.52
C ASP A 134 16.95 -7.15 -14.92
N GLN A 135 17.82 -7.81 -15.69
CA GLN A 135 19.12 -8.36 -15.25
C GLN A 135 19.80 -7.52 -14.16
N ARG A 136 20.41 -8.18 -13.16
CA ARG A 136 21.29 -7.59 -12.14
C ARG A 136 21.98 -6.38 -12.75
N GLY A 137 21.86 -5.19 -12.16
CA GLY A 137 22.49 -3.95 -12.62
C GLY A 137 24.02 -4.03 -12.65
N GLY A 138 24.57 -4.94 -13.43
CA GLY A 138 25.83 -5.62 -13.20
C GLY A 138 26.27 -6.36 -14.45
N LYS A 139 26.35 -5.62 -15.56
CA LYS A 139 27.48 -5.57 -16.51
C LYS A 139 27.07 -4.75 -17.73
N GLY A 140 27.64 -3.56 -17.87
CA GLY A 140 27.54 -2.73 -19.07
C GLY A 140 26.79 -1.41 -18.87
N ALA A 141 27.21 -0.41 -19.64
CA ALA A 141 26.90 1.01 -19.58
C ALA A 141 25.42 1.43 -19.74
N LEU A 142 24.47 0.50 -19.59
CA LEU A 142 23.02 0.75 -19.70
C LEU A 142 22.28 0.67 -18.35
N SER A 143 22.90 0.12 -17.30
CA SER A 143 22.27 -0.17 -15.99
C SER A 143 22.11 1.03 -15.06
N ASN A 144 22.63 2.21 -15.40
CA ASN A 144 22.74 3.33 -14.47
C ASN A 144 21.70 4.45 -14.62
N LYS A 145 20.74 4.38 -15.56
CA LYS A 145 19.81 5.52 -15.82
C LYS A 145 18.32 5.22 -15.68
N ILE A 146 17.90 3.96 -15.65
CA ILE A 146 16.49 3.56 -15.64
C ILE A 146 16.20 2.62 -14.47
N ASP A 147 14.93 2.53 -14.06
CA ASP A 147 14.50 1.57 -13.05
C ASP A 147 14.45 0.16 -13.65
N GLN A 148 14.80 -0.86 -12.86
CA GLN A 148 14.78 -2.26 -13.29
C GLN A 148 13.36 -2.83 -13.42
N LEU A 149 12.41 -2.31 -12.64
CA LEU A 149 11.00 -2.71 -12.68
C LEU A 149 10.08 -1.63 -12.11
N ASN A 150 8.96 -1.38 -12.80
CA ASN A 150 7.90 -0.50 -12.34
C ASN A 150 6.58 -1.28 -12.20
N ILE A 151 5.99 -1.24 -11.01
CA ILE A 151 4.75 -1.94 -10.65
C ILE A 151 3.69 -0.91 -10.27
N THR A 152 2.50 -0.99 -10.85
CA THR A 152 1.39 -0.09 -10.54
C THR A 152 0.31 -0.84 -9.78
N HIS A 153 -0.02 -0.39 -8.58
CA HIS A 153 -1.18 -0.82 -7.81
C HIS A 153 -2.08 0.38 -7.51
N ASN A 154 -3.36 0.11 -7.24
CA ASN A 154 -4.26 1.13 -6.75
C ASN A 154 -4.27 1.14 -5.22
N THR A 155 -4.32 2.34 -4.64
CA THR A 155 -4.60 2.50 -3.21
C THR A 155 -6.01 2.02 -2.85
N ASP A 156 -6.17 1.53 -1.62
CA ASP A 156 -7.42 1.02 -1.06
C ASP A 156 -8.32 2.14 -0.52
N TYR A 157 -9.40 1.80 0.19
CA TYR A 157 -10.32 2.78 0.78
C TYR A 157 -9.69 3.68 1.84
N PHE A 158 -8.66 3.20 2.52
CA PHE A 158 -7.91 3.93 3.54
C PHE A 158 -6.63 4.56 2.97
N GLY A 159 -6.45 4.59 1.65
CA GLY A 159 -5.24 5.12 1.02
C GLY A 159 -4.03 4.20 1.09
N ASN A 160 -4.18 2.94 1.50
CA ASN A 160 -3.09 1.99 1.60
C ASN A 160 -2.86 1.24 0.28
N VAL A 161 -1.62 0.92 -0.03
CA VAL A 161 -1.23 0.07 -1.16
C VAL A 161 -0.16 -0.89 -0.71
N THR A 162 -0.15 -2.13 -1.22
CA THR A 162 0.86 -3.13 -0.83
C THR A 162 1.53 -3.77 -2.04
N PHE A 163 2.82 -4.10 -1.90
CA PHE A 163 3.63 -4.78 -2.89
C PHE A 163 4.42 -5.90 -2.22
N SER A 164 4.34 -7.12 -2.75
CA SER A 164 5.12 -8.26 -2.24
C SER A 164 6.41 -8.42 -3.03
N LEU A 165 7.54 -8.14 -2.39
CA LEU A 165 8.87 -8.20 -2.96
C LEU A 165 9.55 -9.50 -2.53
N GLN A 166 9.70 -10.42 -3.48
CA GLN A 166 10.47 -11.64 -3.28
C GLN A 166 11.89 -11.41 -3.79
N ASN A 167 12.89 -11.49 -2.91
CA ASN A 167 14.27 -11.62 -3.38
C ASN A 167 14.43 -13.02 -3.99
N ILE A 168 14.95 -13.10 -5.20
CA ILE A 168 15.14 -14.35 -5.95
C ILE A 168 16.63 -14.65 -6.18
N ASP A 169 17.52 -13.96 -5.46
CA ASP A 169 18.92 -14.36 -5.37
C ASP A 169 19.02 -15.66 -4.55
N GLU A 170 20.11 -16.40 -4.75
CA GLU A 170 20.37 -17.62 -3.98
C GLU A 170 20.54 -17.28 -2.48
N PRO A 171 20.00 -18.09 -1.55
CA PRO A 171 20.13 -17.86 -0.11
C PRO A 171 21.56 -17.66 0.41
N THR A 172 22.53 -18.27 -0.26
CA THR A 172 23.95 -18.28 0.13
C THR A 172 24.75 -17.09 -0.40
N VAL A 173 24.13 -16.22 -1.21
CA VAL A 173 24.73 -14.96 -1.66
C VAL A 173 24.12 -13.77 -0.92
N GLY A 174 24.86 -12.66 -0.82
CA GLY A 174 24.43 -11.50 -0.03
C GLY A 174 25.60 -10.89 0.75
N VAL A 175 25.34 -9.73 1.34
CA VAL A 175 26.25 -9.12 2.33
C VAL A 175 26.30 -10.00 3.59
N PRO A 176 27.33 -9.85 4.45
CA PRO A 176 27.30 -10.44 5.78
C PRO A 176 26.04 -10.00 6.54
N GLN A 177 25.44 -10.92 7.32
CA GLN A 177 24.35 -10.53 8.21
C GLN A 177 24.85 -9.47 9.20
N PRO A 178 24.15 -8.33 9.33
CA PRO A 178 24.59 -7.28 10.23
C PRO A 178 24.47 -7.75 11.69
N LYS A 179 25.36 -7.24 12.56
CA LYS A 179 25.27 -7.52 14.00
C LYS A 179 24.09 -6.79 14.63
N SER A 180 23.82 -5.58 14.17
CA SER A 180 22.63 -4.79 14.46
C SER A 180 22.00 -4.30 13.16
N TYR A 181 20.66 -4.27 13.09
CA TYR A 181 19.93 -3.68 11.96
C TYR A 181 20.13 -2.16 11.81
N THR A 182 20.82 -1.52 12.76
CA THR A 182 21.24 -0.11 12.71
C THR A 182 22.67 0.07 12.19
N ASP A 183 23.44 -1.00 12.04
CA ASP A 183 24.83 -0.92 11.54
C ASP A 183 24.83 -0.52 10.07
N ALA A 184 25.89 0.17 9.63
CA ALA A 184 26.10 0.47 8.22
C ALA A 184 26.27 -0.82 7.40
N PRO A 185 25.73 -0.90 6.17
CA PRO A 185 25.91 -2.07 5.33
C PRO A 185 27.39 -2.27 4.95
N ASP A 186 27.85 -3.51 5.01
CA ASP A 186 29.18 -3.91 4.52
C ASP A 186 29.13 -4.05 3.00
N ILE A 187 29.47 -2.95 2.30
CA ILE A 187 29.45 -2.84 0.84
C ILE A 187 30.83 -3.02 0.23
N SER A 188 30.88 -3.60 -0.97
CA SER A 188 32.12 -3.79 -1.71
C SER A 188 32.71 -2.45 -2.14
N VAL A 189 34.04 -2.38 -2.24
CA VAL A 189 34.75 -1.16 -2.66
C VAL A 189 34.35 -0.66 -4.05
N ASP A 190 33.86 -1.56 -4.91
CA ASP A 190 33.36 -1.24 -6.24
C ASP A 190 31.84 -0.97 -6.28
N GLY A 191 31.12 -1.27 -5.19
CA GLY A 191 29.65 -1.17 -5.10
C GLY A 191 28.90 -2.12 -6.03
N LEU A 192 29.58 -3.12 -6.62
CA LEU A 192 29.04 -3.98 -7.67
C LEU A 192 28.48 -5.30 -7.15
N ASN A 193 28.72 -5.65 -5.88
CA ASN A 193 28.28 -6.91 -5.28
C ASN A 193 27.61 -6.69 -3.91
N ASP A 194 26.88 -5.58 -3.79
CA ASP A 194 26.29 -5.13 -2.53
C ASP A 194 24.95 -5.82 -2.21
N TYR A 195 24.43 -6.62 -3.13
CA TYR A 195 23.17 -7.37 -3.01
C TYR A 195 22.07 -6.53 -2.37
N HIS A 196 21.81 -5.35 -2.94
CA HIS A 196 20.75 -4.48 -2.48
C HIS A 196 19.73 -4.19 -3.57
N THR A 197 18.55 -3.76 -3.14
CA THR A 197 17.56 -3.14 -4.01
C THR A 197 17.06 -1.86 -3.37
N GLN A 198 17.12 -0.77 -4.13
CA GLN A 198 16.46 0.48 -3.78
C GLN A 198 15.08 0.55 -4.42
N THR A 199 14.09 0.88 -3.62
CA THR A 199 12.72 1.13 -4.05
C THR A 199 12.33 2.59 -3.82
N LEU A 200 11.38 3.08 -4.61
CA LEU A 200 10.79 4.40 -4.46
C LEU A 200 9.31 4.32 -4.83
N LEU A 201 8.42 4.74 -3.93
CA LEU A 201 7.00 4.91 -4.27
C LEU A 201 6.79 6.26 -4.96
N ALA A 202 6.33 6.24 -6.21
CA ALA A 202 5.86 7.41 -6.93
C ALA A 202 4.34 7.49 -6.85
N ILE A 203 3.82 8.62 -6.36
CA ILE A 203 2.39 8.85 -6.14
C ILE A 203 1.72 9.30 -7.44
N ASN A 204 2.47 9.90 -8.37
CA ASN A 204 1.99 10.26 -9.70
C ASN A 204 2.51 9.38 -10.84
N ASN A 205 1.67 9.25 -11.87
CA ASN A 205 1.91 8.48 -13.10
C ASN A 205 2.87 9.19 -14.07
N GLU A 206 3.67 10.12 -13.55
CA GLU A 206 4.46 11.03 -14.36
C GLU A 206 5.78 10.37 -14.70
N ASN A 207 5.85 9.95 -15.96
CA ASN A 207 7.11 9.81 -16.67
C ASN A 207 8.01 10.99 -16.32
N PHE A 208 9.26 10.69 -15.97
CA PHE A 208 10.43 11.54 -16.18
C PHE A 208 10.11 12.99 -16.59
N MET A 209 10.23 13.90 -15.62
CA MET A 209 10.10 15.36 -15.75
C MET A 209 8.69 15.83 -16.13
N ASP A 210 7.95 16.32 -15.13
CA ASP A 210 6.94 17.33 -15.43
C ASP A 210 7.65 18.56 -16.00
N ILE A 211 7.07 19.15 -17.03
CA ILE A 211 7.63 20.19 -17.90
C ILE A 211 7.83 21.53 -17.16
N ALA A 212 7.53 21.57 -15.85
CA ALA A 212 7.74 22.69 -14.94
C ALA A 212 8.82 22.47 -13.86
N GLY A 213 9.54 21.34 -13.87
CA GLY A 213 10.78 21.18 -13.08
C GLY A 213 10.61 21.09 -11.55
N GLN A 214 9.45 20.68 -11.05
CA GLN A 214 9.25 20.45 -9.62
C GLN A 214 8.67 19.05 -9.37
N TYR A 215 9.45 18.22 -8.68
CA TYR A 215 8.94 16.99 -8.08
C TYR A 215 8.09 17.40 -6.87
N SER A 216 6.79 17.19 -6.91
CA SER A 216 5.86 17.61 -5.84
C SER A 216 5.59 16.52 -4.79
N ASP A 217 5.96 15.27 -5.07
CA ASP A 217 5.58 14.13 -4.22
C ASP A 217 6.55 13.92 -3.05
N HIS A 218 6.00 13.78 -1.84
CA HIS A 218 6.71 13.40 -0.62
C HIS A 218 6.80 11.86 -0.58
N SER A 219 7.79 11.32 -1.28
CA SER A 219 7.98 9.87 -1.43
C SER A 219 8.80 9.25 -0.29
N VAL A 220 8.72 7.93 -0.17
CA VAL A 220 9.64 7.12 0.64
C VAL A 220 10.55 6.33 -0.29
N MET A 221 11.85 6.41 -0.05
CA MET A 221 12.89 5.64 -0.69
C MET A 221 13.49 4.66 0.31
N THR A 222 13.51 3.37 -0.03
CA THR A 222 14.03 2.32 0.84
C THR A 222 15.09 1.52 0.13
N SER A 223 16.30 1.49 0.67
CA SER A 223 17.35 0.55 0.26
C SER A 223 17.29 -0.68 1.15
N ILE A 224 17.16 -1.85 0.55
CA ILE A 224 17.09 -3.14 1.23
C ILE A 224 18.36 -3.92 0.89
N TYR A 225 19.20 -4.17 1.87
CA TYR A 225 20.39 -5.00 1.73
C TYR A 225 20.07 -6.45 2.07
N TYR A 226 20.42 -7.38 1.19
CA TYR A 226 20.13 -8.79 1.34
C TYR A 226 21.33 -9.53 1.92
N PHE A 227 21.17 -10.12 3.10
CA PHE A 227 22.23 -10.86 3.77
C PHE A 227 22.15 -12.36 3.48
N LYS A 228 23.32 -12.96 3.27
CA LYS A 228 23.45 -14.41 3.07
C LYS A 228 23.16 -15.19 4.34
N HIS A 229 22.66 -16.40 4.17
CA HIS A 229 22.45 -17.35 5.27
C HIS A 229 22.52 -18.81 4.78
N ASP A 230 22.77 -19.74 5.69
CA ASP A 230 22.86 -21.17 5.36
C ASP A 230 21.48 -21.79 5.09
N SER A 231 20.42 -21.22 5.67
CA SER A 231 19.03 -21.62 5.43
C SER A 231 18.06 -20.49 5.79
N LEU A 232 16.94 -20.37 5.07
CA LEU A 232 15.90 -19.40 5.44
C LEU A 232 15.47 -19.69 6.88
N PRO A 233 15.10 -18.65 7.66
CA PRO A 233 14.55 -18.87 9.00
C PRO A 233 13.45 -19.93 8.91
N SER A 234 13.65 -21.07 9.58
CA SER A 234 12.61 -22.08 9.66
C SER A 234 11.38 -21.47 10.33
N THR A 235 10.19 -21.96 10.00
CA THR A 235 8.96 -21.54 10.68
C THR A 235 9.14 -21.80 12.17
N GLN A 236 9.44 -20.75 12.93
CA GLN A 236 9.56 -20.84 14.37
C GLN A 236 8.17 -21.19 14.90
N VAL A 237 8.08 -22.24 15.71
CA VAL A 237 6.80 -22.64 16.29
C VAL A 237 6.53 -21.74 17.49
N ALA A 238 5.66 -20.74 17.31
CA ALA A 238 5.15 -19.92 18.41
C ALA A 238 3.88 -20.56 18.98
N THR A 239 3.83 -20.74 20.31
CA THR A 239 2.67 -21.37 20.96
C THR A 239 1.58 -20.38 21.31
N ARG A 240 1.97 -19.13 21.59
CA ARG A 240 1.12 -18.01 22.04
C ARG A 240 1.51 -16.70 21.32
N PRO A 241 1.54 -16.69 19.97
CA PRO A 241 1.95 -15.51 19.21
C PRO A 241 1.03 -14.31 19.42
N THR A 242 1.58 -13.13 19.12
CA THR A 242 0.87 -11.85 19.14
C THR A 242 0.73 -11.28 17.74
N LEU A 243 -0.46 -10.80 17.36
CA LEU A 243 -0.70 -10.10 16.10
C LEU A 243 -1.16 -8.68 16.36
N LYS A 244 -0.39 -7.71 15.86
CA LYS A 244 -0.68 -6.28 15.99
C LYS A 244 -1.13 -5.70 14.67
N LEU A 245 -2.27 -5.01 14.67
CA LEU A 245 -2.81 -4.40 13.47
C LEU A 245 -1.93 -3.22 13.07
N VAL A 246 -1.44 -3.23 11.81
CA VAL A 246 -0.59 -2.18 11.25
C VAL A 246 -1.36 -1.35 10.21
N ALA A 247 -2.13 -2.03 9.35
CA ALA A 247 -3.02 -1.40 8.38
C ALA A 247 -4.41 -2.03 8.47
N PRO A 248 -5.51 -1.24 8.38
CA PRO A 248 -5.52 0.21 8.24
C PRO A 248 -5.04 0.95 9.50
N VAL A 249 -4.49 2.16 9.33
CA VAL A 249 -4.11 3.02 10.45
C VAL A 249 -5.36 3.68 11.00
N LEU A 250 -5.80 3.21 12.16
CA LEU A 250 -7.02 3.67 12.82
C LEU A 250 -6.70 4.52 14.05
N ASN A 251 -7.43 5.62 14.24
CA ASN A 251 -7.28 6.57 15.34
C ASN A 251 -8.65 7.11 15.78
N SER A 252 -8.66 8.08 16.69
CA SER A 252 -9.89 8.65 17.25
C SER A 252 -10.75 9.45 16.27
N THR A 253 -10.31 9.69 15.03
CA THR A 253 -11.04 10.46 14.02
C THR A 253 -11.65 9.60 12.92
N ASN A 254 -11.15 8.38 12.71
CA ASN A 254 -11.56 7.49 11.62
C ASN A 254 -11.98 6.08 12.09
N SER A 255 -12.16 5.88 13.39
CA SER A 255 -12.60 4.61 13.96
C SER A 255 -13.56 4.79 15.13
N PHE A 256 -14.30 3.74 15.42
CA PHE A 256 -15.21 3.62 16.56
C PHE A 256 -14.89 2.36 17.36
N THR A 257 -15.53 2.21 18.52
CA THR A 257 -15.48 0.97 19.30
C THR A 257 -16.82 0.26 19.16
N THR A 258 -16.79 -1.03 18.79
CA THR A 258 -17.99 -1.85 18.69
C THR A 258 -18.56 -2.15 20.08
N ALA A 259 -19.79 -2.64 20.16
CA ALA A 259 -20.37 -3.10 21.42
C ALA A 259 -19.54 -4.21 22.10
N ALA A 260 -18.76 -4.96 21.32
CA ALA A 260 -17.86 -6.00 21.82
C ALA A 260 -16.48 -5.47 22.26
N GLY A 261 -16.27 -4.15 22.24
CA GLY A 261 -14.98 -3.53 22.60
C GLY A 261 -13.91 -3.65 21.50
N VAL A 262 -14.29 -4.06 20.29
CA VAL A 262 -13.37 -4.21 19.15
C VAL A 262 -13.25 -2.88 18.40
N LYS A 263 -12.10 -2.61 17.81
CA LYS A 263 -11.91 -1.40 16.98
C LYS A 263 -12.63 -1.59 15.64
N GLY A 264 -13.51 -0.66 15.30
CA GLY A 264 -14.30 -0.67 14.08
C GLY A 264 -13.96 0.48 13.15
N ALA A 265 -14.10 0.28 11.84
CA ALA A 265 -13.95 1.33 10.84
C ALA A 265 -14.99 1.20 9.73
N TYR A 266 -15.36 2.34 9.16
CA TYR A 266 -16.28 2.39 8.02
C TYR A 266 -15.52 2.33 6.69
N VAL A 267 -16.08 1.57 5.76
CA VAL A 267 -15.56 1.39 4.40
C VAL A 267 -16.71 1.62 3.43
N ASN A 268 -16.48 2.31 2.32
CA ASN A 268 -17.53 2.37 1.30
C ASN A 268 -17.66 1.01 0.62
N VAL A 269 -18.90 0.54 0.46
CA VAL A 269 -19.20 -0.74 -0.19
C VAL A 269 -18.54 -0.84 -1.58
N GLY A 270 -18.10 -2.03 -1.96
CA GLY A 270 -17.40 -2.30 -3.22
C GLY A 270 -15.92 -1.89 -3.23
N SER A 271 -15.38 -1.38 -2.12
CA SER A 271 -13.96 -0.99 -2.03
C SER A 271 -13.06 -2.16 -1.64
N SER A 272 -11.77 -2.04 -1.98
CA SER A 272 -10.72 -2.90 -1.41
C SER A 272 -10.21 -2.33 -0.09
N VAL A 273 -9.67 -3.22 0.75
CA VAL A 273 -8.97 -2.88 1.99
C VAL A 273 -7.73 -3.76 2.13
N VAL A 274 -6.59 -3.15 2.43
CA VAL A 274 -5.35 -3.81 2.86
C VAL A 274 -5.40 -3.94 4.38
N ILE A 275 -5.22 -5.17 4.86
CA ILE A 275 -5.12 -5.50 6.27
C ILE A 275 -3.73 -6.10 6.49
N ALA A 276 -2.91 -5.43 7.30
CA ALA A 276 -1.57 -5.88 7.62
C ALA A 276 -1.43 -6.11 9.12
N TYR A 277 -0.89 -7.27 9.51
CA TYR A 277 -0.55 -7.59 10.89
C TYR A 277 0.95 -7.78 11.05
N LYS A 278 1.54 -7.17 12.08
CA LYS A 278 2.83 -7.59 12.61
C LYS A 278 2.60 -8.84 13.45
N VAL A 279 3.24 -9.94 13.07
CA VAL A 279 3.22 -11.24 13.73
C VAL A 279 4.47 -11.35 14.57
N LEU A 280 4.28 -11.59 15.87
CA LEU A 280 5.33 -11.73 16.86
C LEU A 280 5.25 -13.10 17.52
N ASP A 281 6.40 -13.67 17.84
CA ASP A 281 6.55 -14.91 18.58
C ASP A 281 6.23 -14.71 20.08
N ASP A 282 6.44 -15.77 20.86
CA ASP A 282 6.16 -15.77 22.30
C ASP A 282 7.07 -14.79 23.08
N ALA A 283 8.20 -14.36 22.50
CA ALA A 283 9.15 -13.41 23.06
C ALA A 283 8.94 -11.97 22.54
N GLY A 284 7.94 -11.74 21.67
CA GLY A 284 7.69 -10.43 21.05
C GLY A 284 8.63 -10.10 19.89
N VAL A 285 9.36 -11.09 19.36
CA VAL A 285 10.24 -10.94 18.19
C VAL A 285 9.44 -11.24 16.93
N ALA A 286 9.81 -10.62 15.80
CA ALA A 286 9.16 -10.89 14.52
C ALA A 286 9.13 -12.39 14.20
N LEU A 287 7.96 -12.89 13.83
CA LEU A 287 7.75 -14.30 13.51
C LEU A 287 7.57 -14.47 11.99
N PRO A 288 8.65 -14.67 11.21
CA PRO A 288 8.57 -14.90 9.77
C PRO A 288 8.04 -16.29 9.43
N ASN A 289 7.51 -16.47 8.21
CA ASN A 289 7.03 -17.74 7.67
C ASN A 289 5.90 -18.40 8.48
N ALA A 290 5.16 -17.61 9.27
CA ALA A 290 3.97 -18.07 9.98
C ALA A 290 2.74 -17.99 9.08
N ASN A 291 1.96 -19.06 9.04
CA ASN A 291 0.67 -19.08 8.37
C ASN A 291 -0.36 -18.36 9.25
N VAL A 292 -0.87 -17.25 8.77
CA VAL A 292 -1.91 -16.45 9.44
C VAL A 292 -3.23 -16.64 8.70
N GLU A 293 -4.30 -16.88 9.46
CA GLU A 293 -5.66 -16.99 8.96
C GLU A 293 -6.53 -15.84 9.46
N ILE A 294 -7.34 -15.27 8.58
CA ILE A 294 -8.50 -14.44 8.95
C ILE A 294 -9.78 -15.08 8.40
N LYS A 295 -10.86 -14.99 9.16
CA LYS A 295 -12.20 -15.34 8.65
C LYS A 295 -12.77 -14.17 7.86
N ASN A 296 -13.34 -14.47 6.71
CA ASN A 296 -14.13 -13.56 5.88
C ASN A 296 -15.49 -14.23 5.59
N GLY A 297 -16.46 -14.01 6.48
CA GLY A 297 -17.72 -14.75 6.46
C GLY A 297 -17.49 -16.25 6.61
N ALA A 298 -17.91 -17.03 5.61
CA ALA A 298 -17.71 -18.48 5.56
C ALA A 298 -16.33 -18.90 5.01
N THR A 299 -15.57 -17.97 4.43
CA THR A 299 -14.26 -18.24 3.83
C THR A 299 -13.14 -17.95 4.82
N THR A 300 -12.05 -18.72 4.74
CA THR A 300 -10.80 -18.41 5.45
C THR A 300 -9.79 -17.90 4.43
N LEU A 301 -9.22 -16.73 4.69
CA LEU A 301 -8.10 -16.20 3.92
C LEU A 301 -6.82 -16.52 4.67
N THR A 302 -5.77 -16.88 3.93
CA THR A 302 -4.45 -17.19 4.46
C THR A 302 -3.43 -16.19 3.93
N ALA A 303 -2.48 -15.82 4.78
CA ALA A 303 -1.27 -15.11 4.41
C ALA A 303 -0.08 -15.73 5.15
N VAL A 304 1.11 -15.63 4.56
CA VAL A 304 2.36 -16.02 5.22
C VAL A 304 3.04 -14.74 5.67
N SER A 305 3.48 -14.68 6.92
CA SER A 305 4.27 -13.55 7.39
C SER A 305 5.62 -13.49 6.67
N ASP A 306 6.00 -12.29 6.26
CA ASP A 306 7.23 -12.05 5.52
C ASP A 306 8.49 -12.17 6.41
N SER A 307 9.67 -11.91 5.85
CA SER A 307 10.94 -12.01 6.57
C SER A 307 11.06 -11.04 7.76
N MET A 308 10.20 -10.02 7.85
CA MET A 308 10.10 -9.11 8.98
C MET A 308 8.85 -9.36 9.81
N GLY A 309 8.16 -10.49 9.62
CA GLY A 309 6.99 -10.88 10.40
C GLY A 309 5.73 -10.11 10.04
N TYR A 310 5.55 -9.60 8.83
CA TYR A 310 4.29 -8.97 8.41
C TYR A 310 3.45 -9.90 7.53
N ALA A 311 2.24 -10.22 7.99
CA ALA A 311 1.23 -10.93 7.21
C ALA A 311 0.23 -9.91 6.65
N VAL A 312 0.06 -9.90 5.32
CA VAL A 312 -0.76 -8.91 4.62
C VAL A 312 -1.87 -9.61 3.83
N PHE A 313 -3.09 -9.09 3.98
CA PHE A 313 -4.29 -9.52 3.26
C PHE A 313 -4.83 -8.34 2.46
N THR A 314 -5.30 -8.61 1.25
CA THR A 314 -6.11 -7.66 0.49
C THR A 314 -7.50 -8.24 0.34
N ILE A 315 -8.49 -7.57 0.93
CA ILE A 315 -9.89 -7.94 0.80
C ILE A 315 -10.56 -7.00 -0.21
N GLN A 316 -11.49 -7.54 -0.98
CA GLN A 316 -12.32 -6.78 -1.91
C GLN A 316 -13.77 -7.01 -1.50
N ASP A 317 -14.47 -5.94 -1.12
CA ASP A 317 -15.91 -6.04 -0.90
C ASP A 317 -16.62 -6.23 -2.24
N THR A 318 -17.57 -7.17 -2.28
CA THR A 318 -18.34 -7.50 -3.49
C THR A 318 -19.81 -7.16 -3.37
N HIS A 319 -20.24 -6.59 -2.25
CA HIS A 319 -21.61 -6.13 -2.10
C HIS A 319 -21.89 -4.97 -3.07
N THR A 320 -23.13 -4.90 -3.54
CA THR A 320 -23.60 -3.81 -4.41
C THR A 320 -24.31 -2.71 -3.64
N LYS A 321 -24.60 -2.96 -2.37
CA LYS A 321 -25.24 -2.03 -1.44
C LYS A 321 -24.79 -2.34 -0.01
N GLY A 322 -24.34 -1.30 0.68
CA GLY A 322 -23.97 -1.36 2.09
C GLY A 322 -25.11 -0.91 3.00
N GLU A 323 -24.78 -0.75 4.27
CA GLU A 323 -25.65 -0.12 5.26
C GLU A 323 -25.81 1.39 5.04
N ALA A 324 -26.64 2.03 5.85
CA ALA A 324 -26.83 3.48 5.79
C ALA A 324 -25.50 4.20 6.04
N LYS A 325 -25.26 5.31 5.31
CA LYS A 325 -24.08 6.14 5.55
C LYS A 325 -24.06 6.59 7.02
N PRO A 326 -22.95 6.39 7.76
CA PRO A 326 -22.90 6.77 9.16
C PRO A 326 -22.93 8.30 9.31
N ALA A 327 -23.42 8.76 10.47
CA ALA A 327 -23.44 10.18 10.80
C ALA A 327 -22.03 10.76 10.92
N SER A 328 -21.06 9.96 11.37
CA SER A 328 -19.64 10.26 11.40
C SER A 328 -18.83 8.96 11.40
N LEU A 329 -17.52 9.03 11.10
CA LEU A 329 -16.66 7.85 11.08
C LEU A 329 -16.35 7.28 12.49
N THR A 330 -16.73 8.00 13.53
CA THR A 330 -16.51 7.65 14.94
C THR A 330 -17.80 7.23 15.65
N ALA A 331 -18.94 7.33 14.98
CA ALA A 331 -20.22 6.87 15.51
C ALA A 331 -20.27 5.33 15.51
N ALA A 332 -20.92 4.75 16.52
CA ALA A 332 -21.20 3.32 16.51
C ALA A 332 -22.22 2.98 15.40
N PRO A 333 -22.06 1.83 14.72
CA PRO A 333 -22.96 1.39 13.67
C PRO A 333 -24.34 1.04 14.21
N ALA A 334 -25.36 1.25 13.39
CA ALA A 334 -26.72 0.83 13.72
C ALA A 334 -26.78 -0.69 13.74
N SER A 335 -27.34 -1.28 14.80
CA SER A 335 -27.33 -2.73 14.99
C SER A 335 -28.19 -3.51 13.97
N ALA A 336 -29.14 -2.84 13.30
CA ALA A 336 -30.05 -3.47 12.36
C ALA A 336 -29.55 -3.34 10.91
N GLY A 337 -29.37 -4.48 10.24
CA GLY A 337 -29.01 -4.52 8.81
C GLY A 337 -27.54 -4.18 8.51
N ALA A 338 -26.66 -4.32 9.51
CA ALA A 338 -25.24 -4.04 9.34
C ALA A 338 -24.61 -4.95 8.29
N VAL A 339 -23.81 -4.36 7.40
CA VAL A 339 -23.01 -5.10 6.43
C VAL A 339 -21.58 -5.04 6.93
N ALA A 340 -21.19 -6.01 7.75
CA ALA A 340 -19.93 -5.98 8.46
C ALA A 340 -19.06 -7.21 8.24
N LEU A 341 -17.75 -7.01 8.36
CA LEU A 341 -16.74 -8.06 8.40
C LEU A 341 -15.97 -7.95 9.71
N SER A 342 -16.12 -8.96 10.57
CA SER A 342 -15.29 -9.12 11.77
C SER A 342 -14.03 -9.93 11.44
N VAL A 343 -12.88 -9.31 11.67
CA VAL A 343 -11.54 -9.85 11.41
C VAL A 343 -10.89 -10.18 12.75
N THR A 344 -10.73 -11.47 13.01
CA THR A 344 -9.94 -11.98 14.13
C THR A 344 -8.85 -12.88 13.57
N PRO A 345 -7.60 -12.40 13.49
CA PRO A 345 -6.54 -13.19 12.91
C PRO A 345 -6.03 -14.23 13.91
N LYS A 346 -5.52 -15.34 13.40
CA LYS A 346 -4.83 -16.36 14.20
C LYS A 346 -3.62 -16.92 13.46
N VAL A 347 -2.64 -17.42 14.20
CA VAL A 347 -1.54 -18.21 13.62
C VAL A 347 -1.93 -19.69 13.63
N VAL A 348 -1.80 -20.35 12.48
CA VAL A 348 -2.13 -21.78 12.34
C VAL A 348 -1.21 -22.62 13.20
N GLY A 349 -1.78 -23.52 13.99
CA GLY A 349 -1.04 -24.42 14.89
C GLY A 349 -0.71 -23.84 16.26
N ALA A 350 -0.96 -22.54 16.50
CA ALA A 350 -0.81 -21.94 17.83
C ALA A 350 -1.90 -22.43 18.81
N SER A 351 -1.53 -22.61 20.08
CA SER A 351 -2.47 -23.02 21.13
C SER A 351 -3.46 -21.90 21.51
N SER A 352 -2.99 -20.66 21.43
CA SER A 352 -3.78 -19.45 21.61
C SER A 352 -3.13 -18.32 20.81
N THR A 353 -3.87 -17.25 20.56
CA THR A 353 -3.35 -16.10 19.84
C THR A 353 -3.87 -14.83 20.47
N THR A 354 -2.97 -13.91 20.79
CA THR A 354 -3.34 -12.55 21.21
C THR A 354 -3.36 -11.68 19.96
N ALA A 355 -4.53 -11.19 19.55
CA ALA A 355 -4.64 -10.42 18.32
C ALA A 355 -5.46 -9.15 18.52
N ASP A 356 -5.00 -8.08 17.89
CA ASP A 356 -5.84 -6.91 17.69
C ASP A 356 -6.94 -7.29 16.69
N ALA A 357 -8.19 -7.34 17.15
CA ALA A 357 -9.33 -7.59 16.28
C ALA A 357 -9.78 -6.30 15.57
N LEU A 358 -10.38 -6.46 14.39
CA LEU A 358 -10.88 -5.36 13.57
C LEU A 358 -12.29 -5.69 13.10
N GLU A 359 -13.17 -4.69 13.05
CA GLU A 359 -14.47 -4.82 12.38
C GLU A 359 -14.63 -3.75 11.29
N LEU A 360 -14.98 -4.16 10.09
CA LEU A 360 -15.20 -3.26 8.96
C LEU A 360 -16.68 -3.20 8.63
N HIS A 361 -17.26 -2.00 8.61
CA HIS A 361 -18.66 -1.75 8.27
C HIS A 361 -18.76 -1.12 6.88
N PHE A 362 -19.47 -1.77 5.97
CA PHE A 362 -19.58 -1.38 4.57
C PHE A 362 -20.85 -0.56 4.33
N PHE A 363 -20.69 0.71 4.00
CA PHE A 363 -21.82 1.64 3.86
C PHE A 363 -22.03 2.14 2.42
N GLY A 364 -23.25 2.62 2.17
CA GLY A 364 -23.61 3.37 0.98
C GLY A 364 -23.74 2.52 -0.28
N THR A 365 -23.35 3.10 -1.41
CA THR A 365 -23.31 2.46 -2.73
C THR A 365 -21.90 2.62 -3.31
N PRO A 366 -21.44 1.71 -4.17
CA PRO A 366 -20.06 1.75 -4.66
C PRO A 366 -19.68 3.09 -5.27
N ILE A 367 -18.54 3.67 -4.83
CA ILE A 367 -18.04 5.00 -5.23
C ILE A 367 -17.78 5.11 -6.75
N ALA A 368 -17.46 3.99 -7.39
CA ALA A 368 -17.30 3.91 -8.83
C ALA A 368 -17.75 2.53 -9.30
N ALA A 369 -18.43 2.46 -10.46
CA ALA A 369 -18.55 1.19 -11.17
C ALA A 369 -17.12 0.67 -11.40
N LYS A 370 -16.82 -0.53 -10.89
CA LYS A 370 -15.58 -1.25 -11.18
C LYS A 370 -15.31 -1.10 -12.67
N ALA A 371 -14.20 -0.46 -13.06
CA ALA A 371 -13.91 -0.26 -14.46
C ALA A 371 -13.86 -1.63 -15.12
N THR A 372 -14.87 -1.94 -15.93
CA THR A 372 -15.09 -3.30 -16.40
C THR A 372 -13.95 -3.65 -17.32
N SER A 373 -13.24 -4.74 -17.01
CA SER A 373 -12.24 -5.25 -17.93
C SER A 373 -12.92 -5.56 -19.26
N THR A 374 -12.47 -4.88 -20.31
CA THR A 374 -12.93 -5.12 -21.67
C THR A 374 -11.84 -5.87 -22.41
N THR A 375 -12.26 -6.73 -23.33
CA THR A 375 -11.34 -7.41 -24.25
C THR A 375 -11.47 -6.73 -25.61
N ILE A 376 -10.39 -6.14 -26.10
CA ILE A 376 -10.32 -5.63 -27.47
C ILE A 376 -9.56 -6.62 -28.35
N THR A 377 -9.90 -6.65 -29.64
CA THR A 377 -9.11 -7.37 -30.64
C THR A 377 -8.24 -6.37 -31.37
N CYS A 378 -6.95 -6.64 -31.40
CA CYS A 378 -5.94 -5.82 -32.06
C CYS A 378 -5.42 -6.59 -33.27
N ALA A 379 -5.37 -5.93 -34.43
CA ALA A 379 -4.96 -6.53 -35.70
C ALA A 379 -3.68 -5.89 -36.23
N LYS A 380 -2.80 -6.71 -36.80
CA LYS A 380 -1.66 -6.28 -37.62
C LYS A 380 -1.60 -7.18 -38.85
N GLY A 381 -2.09 -6.69 -39.98
CA GLY A 381 -2.31 -7.51 -41.16
C GLY A 381 -3.30 -8.66 -40.87
N LYS A 382 -2.87 -9.91 -41.08
CA LYS A 382 -3.67 -11.12 -40.80
C LYS A 382 -3.55 -11.64 -39.35
N THR A 383 -2.68 -11.03 -38.54
CA THR A 383 -2.43 -11.46 -37.16
C THR A 383 -3.37 -10.74 -36.19
N PHE A 384 -3.97 -11.47 -35.26
CA PHE A 384 -4.89 -10.95 -34.25
C PHE A 384 -4.40 -11.25 -32.83
N VAL A 385 -4.51 -10.27 -31.93
CA VAL A 385 -4.22 -10.41 -30.50
C VAL A 385 -5.42 -9.88 -29.70
N LYS A 386 -5.90 -10.66 -28.74
CA LYS A 386 -6.90 -10.20 -27.78
C LYS A 386 -6.20 -9.55 -26.59
N VAL A 387 -6.50 -8.30 -26.31
CA VAL A 387 -5.97 -7.56 -25.16
C VAL A 387 -7.12 -7.35 -24.18
N LYS A 388 -6.99 -7.96 -23.01
CA LYS A 388 -7.95 -7.80 -21.91
C LYS A 388 -7.36 -6.85 -20.88
N GLY A 389 -8.12 -5.83 -20.50
CA GLY A 389 -7.67 -4.86 -19.51
C GLY A 389 -8.72 -3.82 -19.18
N ILE A 390 -8.39 -2.92 -18.26
CA ILE A 390 -9.15 -1.70 -18.01
C ILE A 390 -8.64 -0.67 -19.03
N ASN A 391 -9.52 -0.15 -19.89
CA ASN A 391 -9.15 0.69 -21.03
C ASN A 391 -7.99 0.12 -21.88
N PRO A 392 -8.14 -1.11 -22.40
CA PRO A 392 -7.05 -1.79 -23.10
C PRO A 392 -6.64 -1.00 -24.35
N LYS A 393 -5.34 -0.94 -24.62
CA LYS A 393 -4.75 -0.33 -25.83
C LYS A 393 -4.06 -1.40 -26.66
N CYS A 394 -4.05 -1.21 -27.98
CA CYS A 394 -3.36 -2.15 -28.86
C CYS A 394 -1.83 -2.03 -28.72
N PRO A 395 -1.10 -3.15 -28.79
CA PRO A 395 0.36 -3.13 -28.81
C PRO A 395 0.87 -2.30 -29.99
N LYS A 396 2.09 -1.76 -29.87
CA LYS A 396 2.70 -0.93 -30.92
C LYS A 396 2.67 -1.64 -32.28
N GLY A 397 2.10 -0.99 -33.28
CA GLY A 397 1.95 -1.54 -34.64
C GLY A 397 0.72 -2.42 -34.87
N TYR A 398 -0.15 -2.58 -33.87
CA TYR A 398 -1.49 -3.17 -34.03
C TYR A 398 -2.56 -2.07 -33.94
N THR A 399 -3.64 -2.20 -34.70
CA THR A 399 -4.80 -1.31 -34.65
C THR A 399 -6.00 -2.03 -34.03
N LYS A 400 -6.85 -1.28 -33.33
CA LYS A 400 -8.08 -1.84 -32.76
C LYS A 400 -9.03 -2.20 -33.91
N LYS A 401 -9.54 -3.43 -33.88
CA LYS A 401 -10.55 -3.91 -34.82
C LYS A 401 -11.95 -3.69 -34.28
#